data_AF-A0A7R9HE05-F1
#
_entry.id   AF-A0A7R9HE05-F1
#
_cell.length_a   1.000
_cell.length_b   1.000
_cell.length_c   1.000
_cell.angle_alpha   90.00
_cell.angle_beta   90.00
_cell.angle_gamma   90.00
#
_symmetry.space_group_name_H-M   'P 1'
#
loop_
_entity.id
_entity.type
_entity.pdbx_description
1 polymer ?
#
loop_
_entity_poly.entity_id
_entity_poly.type
_entity_poly.pdbx_seq_one_letter_code
_entity_poly.pdbx_strand_id
1 'polypeptide(L)'
;MAAFDLNTTVNDTIVVGLAVSVGQLSTRIPDAVIVKLLNSLRWGMKRPHSTLGIPRLDPFYLKYLDIGHDIPDISSTSGHVEDVTIWNLSTYQVKHFTIVWENSAVQFNLFFPELFLKGHYDINGSFGNAIYAYGKGPF
;
A
#
# COMPACT_ATOMS: atom_id res chain seq x y z
N MET A 1 -15.03 -10.82 5.15
CA MET A 1 -15.04 -9.70 4.19
C MET A 1 -13.83 -8.84 4.53
N ALA A 2 -12.78 -8.83 3.69
CA ALA A 2 -11.58 -8.05 3.96
C ALA A 2 -11.81 -6.61 3.47
N ALA A 3 -11.61 -5.62 4.33
CA ALA A 3 -11.68 -4.21 3.97
C ALA A 3 -10.24 -3.69 3.84
N PHE A 4 -9.92 -3.07 2.71
CA PHE A 4 -8.67 -2.36 2.49
C PHE A 4 -8.92 -0.88 2.82
N ASP A 5 -8.54 -0.45 4.01
CA ASP A 5 -8.53 0.98 4.35
C ASP A 5 -7.10 1.53 4.19
N LEU A 6 -6.91 2.33 3.15
CA LEU A 6 -5.68 3.08 2.93
C LEU A 6 -5.72 4.34 3.81
N ASN A 7 -5.28 4.24 5.07
CA ASN A 7 -5.10 5.42 5.91
C ASN A 7 -3.62 5.84 5.86
N THR A 8 -3.34 6.86 5.08
CA THR A 8 -1.98 7.39 4.85
C THR A 8 -1.75 8.63 5.70
N THR A 9 -0.81 8.59 6.66
CA THR A 9 0.07 9.75 6.93
C THR A 9 1.35 9.45 7.76
N VAL A 10 2.47 9.93 7.19
CA VAL A 10 3.74 10.49 7.72
C VAL A 10 4.86 9.60 8.32
N ASN A 11 6.09 9.89 7.84
CA ASN A 11 7.45 9.41 8.18
C ASN A 11 8.01 8.24 7.36
N ASP A 12 8.45 8.52 6.12
CA ASP A 12 9.37 7.73 5.27
C ASP A 12 9.12 6.21 5.15
N THR A 13 7.93 5.77 5.55
CA THR A 13 7.53 4.37 5.60
C THR A 13 6.09 4.31 5.11
N ILE A 14 5.88 3.68 3.96
CA ILE A 14 4.53 3.34 3.51
C ILE A 14 4.02 2.22 4.45
N VAL A 15 3.28 2.59 5.48
CA VAL A 15 2.57 1.63 6.34
C VAL A 15 1.29 1.24 5.63
N VAL A 16 1.32 0.13 4.89
CA VAL A 16 0.10 -0.49 4.36
C VAL A 16 -0.57 -1.25 5.51
N GLY A 17 -1.55 -0.60 6.14
CA GLY A 17 -2.39 -1.25 7.15
C GLY A 17 -3.34 -2.25 6.51
N LEU A 18 -3.01 -3.55 6.58
CA LEU A 18 -3.96 -4.61 6.23
C LEU A 18 -4.77 -5.00 7.46
N ALA A 19 -5.95 -4.40 7.62
CA ALA A 19 -6.90 -4.79 8.66
C ALA A 19 -7.68 -6.05 8.24
N VAL A 20 -7.21 -7.22 8.69
CA VAL A 20 -7.95 -8.47 8.50
C VAL A 20 -8.82 -8.69 9.74
N SER A 21 -10.14 -8.48 9.60
CA SER A 21 -11.12 -8.86 10.62
C SER A 21 -11.24 -10.38 10.64
N VAL A 22 -10.64 -11.01 11.65
CA VAL A 22 -10.78 -12.45 11.89
C VAL A 22 -11.95 -12.62 12.84
N GLY A 23 -13.09 -13.11 12.34
CA GLY A 23 -14.30 -13.31 13.13
C GLY A 23 -14.02 -14.17 14.37
N GLN A 24 -14.38 -13.63 15.53
CA GLN A 24 -14.54 -14.30 16.84
C GLN A 24 -13.53 -15.46 17.08
N LEU A 25 -12.25 -15.15 17.28
CA LEU A 25 -11.30 -16.11 17.84
C LEU A 25 -10.77 -15.59 19.17
N SER A 26 -11.43 -16.03 20.24
CA SER A 26 -11.04 -15.87 21.66
C SER A 26 -9.75 -16.62 22.04
N THR A 27 -8.90 -16.96 21.08
CA THR A 27 -7.70 -17.78 21.29
C THR A 27 -6.50 -17.03 20.75
N ARG A 28 -5.48 -16.84 21.61
CA ARG A 28 -4.12 -16.42 21.22
C ARG A 28 -3.76 -17.09 19.90
N ILE A 29 -3.71 -16.31 18.81
CA ILE A 29 -3.30 -16.82 17.51
C ILE A 29 -1.79 -17.09 17.61
N PRO A 30 -1.33 -18.34 17.44
CA PRO A 30 0.10 -18.63 17.50
C PRO A 30 0.83 -17.91 16.36
N ASP A 31 2.00 -17.33 16.65
CA ASP A 31 2.84 -16.62 15.68
C ASP A 31 3.08 -17.45 14.41
N ALA A 32 3.19 -18.78 14.54
CA ALA A 32 3.35 -19.72 13.43
C ALA A 32 2.19 -19.68 12.42
N VAL A 33 0.96 -19.44 12.86
CA VAL A 33 -0.22 -19.31 11.98
C VAL A 33 -0.15 -18.01 11.19
N ILE A 34 0.28 -16.92 11.84
CA ILE A 34 0.41 -15.60 11.22
C ILE A 34 1.52 -15.62 10.18
N VAL A 35 2.66 -16.22 10.49
CA VAL A 35 3.77 -16.42 9.54
C VAL A 35 3.31 -17.27 8.34
N LYS A 36 2.52 -18.32 8.55
CA LYS A 36 1.95 -19.11 7.44
C LYS A 36 0.98 -18.30 6.59
N LEU A 37 0.13 -17.47 7.20
CA LEU A 37 -0.79 -16.58 6.48
C LEU A 37 -0.03 -15.57 5.61
N LEU A 38 1.01 -14.95 6.16
CA LEU A 38 1.87 -14.01 5.44
C LEU A 38 2.63 -14.71 4.31
N ASN A 39 3.18 -15.90 4.53
CA ASN A 39 3.83 -16.65 3.46
C ASN A 39 2.84 -17.09 2.37
N SER A 40 1.60 -17.39 2.75
CA SER A 40 0.53 -17.72 1.80
C SER A 40 0.12 -16.49 0.99
N LEU A 41 0.08 -15.31 1.62
CA LEU A 41 -0.18 -14.04 0.94
C LEU A 41 0.93 -13.75 -0.09
N ARG A 42 2.20 -13.92 0.27
CA ARG A 42 3.33 -13.79 -0.69
C ARG A 42 3.14 -14.68 -1.93
N TRP A 43 2.77 -15.94 -1.72
CA TRP A 43 2.50 -16.87 -2.82
C TRP A 43 1.26 -16.47 -3.63
N GLY A 44 0.21 -16.02 -2.96
CA GLY A 44 -1.04 -15.57 -3.58
C GLY A 44 -0.89 -14.31 -4.42
N MET A 45 0.02 -13.39 -4.08
CA MET A 45 0.22 -12.18 -4.89
C MET A 45 0.84 -12.48 -6.26
N LYS A 46 1.71 -13.50 -6.35
CA LYS A 46 2.36 -13.91 -7.60
C LYS A 46 1.44 -14.66 -8.56
N ARG A 47 0.34 -15.24 -8.06
CA ARG A 47 -0.54 -16.11 -8.85
C ARG A 47 -1.99 -15.66 -8.71
N PRO A 48 -2.70 -15.38 -9.81
CA PRO A 48 -4.12 -15.09 -9.72
C PRO A 48 -4.84 -16.28 -9.06
N HIS A 49 -5.68 -16.01 -8.07
CA HIS A 49 -6.45 -17.04 -7.39
C HIS A 49 -7.91 -16.93 -7.83
N SER A 50 -8.21 -17.54 -8.98
CA SER A 50 -9.52 -17.44 -9.65
C SER A 50 -10.68 -17.86 -8.75
N THR A 51 -10.50 -18.87 -7.89
CA THR A 51 -11.53 -19.35 -6.97
C THR A 51 -11.88 -18.37 -5.85
N LEU A 52 -10.94 -17.48 -5.47
CA LEU A 52 -11.14 -16.49 -4.40
C LEU A 52 -11.38 -15.08 -4.94
N GLY A 53 -11.42 -14.90 -6.27
CA GLY A 53 -11.55 -13.58 -6.90
C GLY A 53 -10.38 -12.64 -6.66
N ILE A 54 -9.22 -13.16 -6.19
CA ILE A 54 -8.04 -12.34 -5.89
C ILE A 54 -7.23 -12.19 -7.19
N PRO A 55 -7.10 -10.96 -7.73
CA PRO A 55 -6.29 -10.72 -8.92
C PRO A 55 -4.81 -10.95 -8.63
N ARG A 56 -3.99 -11.03 -9.68
CA ARG A 56 -2.53 -10.99 -9.50
C ARG A 56 -2.16 -9.62 -8.91
N LEU A 57 -1.40 -9.62 -7.83
CA LEU A 57 -0.96 -8.41 -7.13
C LEU A 57 0.55 -8.16 -7.30
N ASP A 58 1.25 -9.00 -8.07
CA ASP A 58 2.63 -8.78 -8.49
C ASP A 58 2.85 -9.33 -9.92
N PRO A 59 2.93 -8.48 -10.96
CA PRO A 59 2.77 -7.03 -10.88
C PRO A 59 1.35 -6.60 -10.51
N PHE A 60 1.25 -5.51 -9.76
CA PHE A 60 0.00 -4.80 -9.48
C PHE A 60 -0.20 -3.68 -10.50
N TYR A 61 -1.42 -3.55 -10.99
CA TYR A 61 -1.80 -2.55 -11.99
C TYR A 61 -2.76 -1.55 -11.36
N LEU A 62 -2.36 -0.29 -11.38
CA LEU A 62 -3.14 0.85 -10.93
C LEU A 62 -3.43 1.73 -12.14
N LYS A 63 -4.71 1.81 -12.50
CA LYS A 63 -5.13 2.55 -13.69
C LYS A 63 -4.92 4.06 -13.54
N TYR A 64 -5.30 4.59 -12.38
CA TYR A 64 -5.31 6.02 -12.13
C TYR A 64 -5.30 6.29 -10.62
N LEU A 65 -4.55 7.30 -10.19
CA LEU A 65 -4.51 7.78 -8.81
C LEU A 65 -4.27 9.29 -8.81
N ASP A 66 -5.19 10.02 -8.18
CA ASP A 66 -5.00 11.44 -7.89
C ASP A 66 -4.02 11.63 -6.75
N ILE A 67 -3.12 12.59 -6.91
CA ILE A 67 -2.15 13.02 -5.91
C ILE A 67 -2.41 14.49 -5.62
N GLY A 68 -2.85 14.77 -4.40
CA GLY A 68 -3.16 16.12 -3.94
C GLY A 68 -2.62 16.34 -2.54
N HIS A 69 -1.85 17.41 -2.35
CA HIS A 69 -1.45 17.87 -1.03
C HIS A 69 -1.45 19.39 -0.98
N ASP A 70 -2.19 19.96 -0.04
CA ASP A 70 -2.29 21.41 0.11
C ASP A 70 -1.98 21.78 1.56
N ILE A 71 -0.89 22.52 1.74
CA ILE A 71 -0.52 23.17 2.99
C ILE A 71 -0.65 24.68 2.77
N PRO A 72 -1.63 25.33 3.41
CA PRO A 72 -1.85 26.76 3.26
C PRO A 72 -0.55 27.56 3.43
N ASP A 73 -0.32 28.50 2.52
CA ASP A 73 0.85 29.40 2.46
C ASP A 73 2.24 28.74 2.28
N ILE A 74 2.33 27.40 2.24
CA ILE A 74 3.60 26.67 2.18
C ILE A 74 3.75 25.90 0.87
N SER A 75 2.76 25.12 0.48
CA SER A 75 2.86 24.29 -0.72
C SER A 75 1.51 23.81 -1.21
N SER A 76 1.30 23.84 -2.52
CA SER A 76 0.15 23.20 -3.14
C SER A 76 0.65 22.25 -4.22
N THR A 77 0.28 20.99 -4.16
CA THR A 77 0.61 19.97 -5.16
C THR A 77 -0.68 19.32 -5.62
N SER A 78 -0.88 19.27 -6.93
CA SER A 78 -2.00 18.60 -7.58
C SER A 78 -1.49 17.85 -8.80
N GLY A 79 -1.99 16.65 -9.01
CA GLY A 79 -1.59 15.84 -10.15
C GLY A 79 -2.22 14.48 -10.11
N HIS A 80 -1.81 13.65 -11.05
CA HIS A 80 -2.21 12.27 -11.10
C HIS A 80 -1.10 11.40 -11.67
N VAL A 81 -1.21 10.11 -11.38
CA VAL A 81 -0.46 9.06 -12.06
C VAL A 81 -1.42 8.11 -12.74
N GLU A 82 -1.06 7.63 -13.92
CA GLU A 82 -1.86 6.72 -14.71
C GLU A 82 -1.03 5.56 -15.26
N ASP A 83 -1.72 4.46 -15.55
CA ASP A 83 -1.15 3.21 -16.08
C ASP A 83 0.07 2.72 -15.29
N VAL A 84 0.00 2.84 -13.96
CA VAL A 84 1.09 2.49 -13.06
C VAL A 84 1.14 0.98 -12.89
N THR A 85 2.27 0.40 -13.23
CA THR A 85 2.61 -0.99 -12.93
C THR A 85 3.62 -1.03 -11.80
N ILE A 86 3.33 -1.79 -10.75
CA ILE A 86 4.19 -1.96 -9.58
C ILE A 86 4.63 -3.42 -9.53
N TRP A 87 5.94 -3.67 -9.56
CA TRP A 87 6.53 -4.99 -9.38
C TRP A 87 7.17 -5.13 -8.00
N ASN A 88 7.39 -6.37 -7.60
CA ASN A 88 8.08 -6.78 -6.37
C ASN A 88 7.33 -6.48 -5.07
N LEU A 89 6.02 -6.22 -5.12
CA LEU A 89 5.18 -6.17 -3.91
C LEU A 89 5.24 -7.48 -3.12
N SER A 90 5.48 -8.61 -3.78
CA SER A 90 5.64 -9.90 -3.10
C SER A 90 6.95 -10.09 -2.33
N THR A 91 7.91 -9.17 -2.47
CA THR A 91 9.22 -9.22 -1.81
C THR A 91 9.22 -8.60 -0.41
N TYR A 92 8.05 -8.15 0.08
CA TYR A 92 7.94 -7.52 1.40
C TYR A 92 8.56 -8.36 2.51
N GLN A 93 9.10 -7.70 3.51
CA GLN A 93 9.57 -8.27 4.77
C GLN A 93 8.63 -7.82 5.88
N VAL A 94 8.18 -8.76 6.71
CA VAL A 94 7.39 -8.41 7.91
C VAL A 94 8.39 -8.06 9.01
N LYS A 95 8.42 -6.80 9.42
CA LYS A 95 9.27 -6.33 10.52
C LYS A 95 8.63 -6.60 11.87
N HIS A 96 7.33 -6.34 11.98
CA HIS A 96 6.56 -6.57 13.19
C HIS A 96 5.10 -6.84 12.84
N PHE A 97 4.39 -7.55 13.70
CA PHE A 97 2.93 -7.64 13.66
C PHE A 97 2.38 -7.46 15.08
N THR A 98 1.24 -6.79 15.20
CA THR A 98 0.59 -6.56 16.49
C THR A 98 -0.88 -6.93 16.36
N ILE A 99 -1.38 -7.73 17.31
CA ILE A 99 -2.80 -8.03 17.39
C ILE A 99 -3.43 -7.04 18.38
N VAL A 100 -4.33 -6.20 17.86
CA VAL A 100 -5.14 -5.27 18.65
C VAL A 100 -6.44 -5.99 18.98
N TRP A 101 -6.47 -6.66 20.13
CA TRP A 101 -7.59 -7.47 20.58
C TRP A 101 -8.88 -6.67 20.74
N GLU A 102 -8.78 -5.44 21.23
CA GLU A 102 -9.93 -4.54 21.46
C GLU A 102 -10.77 -4.32 20.19
N ASN A 103 -10.10 -4.23 19.04
CA ASN A 103 -10.76 -3.98 17.76
C ASN A 103 -10.71 -5.20 16.82
N SER A 104 -10.29 -6.37 17.32
CA SER A 104 -10.09 -7.58 16.51
C SER A 104 -9.30 -7.31 15.22
N ALA A 105 -8.28 -6.45 15.32
CA ALA A 105 -7.48 -6.01 14.20
C ALA A 105 -6.07 -6.59 14.29
N VAL A 106 -5.50 -6.97 13.15
CA VAL A 106 -4.09 -7.33 13.04
C VAL A 106 -3.40 -6.21 12.28
N GLN A 107 -2.38 -5.62 12.88
CA GLN A 107 -1.53 -4.62 12.25
C GLN A 107 -0.25 -5.30 11.78
N PHE A 108 0.16 -5.00 10.55
CA PHE A 108 1.38 -5.52 9.95
C PHE A 108 2.30 -4.37 9.56
N ASN A 109 3.53 -4.41 10.04
CA ASN A 109 4.59 -3.52 9.59
C ASN A 109 5.36 -4.22 8.47
N LEU A 110 5.01 -3.87 7.24
CA LEU A 110 5.62 -4.40 6.03
C LEU A 110 6.70 -3.44 5.54
N PHE A 111 7.86 -3.98 5.17
CA PHE A 111 8.95 -3.25 4.55
C PHE A 111 9.21 -3.84 3.16
N PHE A 112 9.19 -3.00 2.13
CA PHE A 112 9.43 -3.42 0.75
C PHE A 112 10.86 -3.00 0.38
N PRO A 113 11.83 -3.94 0.30
CA PRO A 113 13.23 -3.60 0.09
C PRO A 113 13.50 -3.04 -1.31
N GLU A 114 12.70 -3.44 -2.29
CA GLU A 114 12.83 -3.02 -3.67
C GLU A 114 11.44 -2.99 -4.30
N LEU A 115 11.05 -1.84 -4.83
CA LEU A 115 9.85 -1.66 -5.62
C LEU A 115 10.26 -1.07 -6.96
N PHE A 116 9.81 -1.71 -8.03
CA PHE A 116 9.91 -1.13 -9.37
C PHE A 116 8.54 -0.58 -9.72
N LEU A 117 8.50 0.67 -10.17
CA LEU A 117 7.30 1.30 -10.66
C LEU A 117 7.57 1.76 -12.10
N LYS A 118 6.53 1.66 -12.93
CA LYS A 118 6.53 2.24 -14.26
C LYS A 118 5.16 2.83 -14.53
N GLY A 119 5.09 4.04 -15.04
CA GLY A 119 3.81 4.66 -15.35
C GLY A 119 3.99 6.03 -16.01
N HIS A 120 2.91 6.79 -16.04
CA HIS A 120 2.94 8.19 -16.47
C HIS A 120 2.46 9.08 -15.33
N TYR A 121 3.14 10.21 -15.15
CA TYR A 121 2.76 11.22 -14.17
C TYR A 121 2.44 12.53 -14.88
N ASP A 122 1.53 13.30 -14.30
CA ASP A 122 1.22 14.68 -14.63
C ASP A 122 1.03 15.41 -13.29
N ILE A 123 2.05 16.15 -12.87
CA ILE A 123 2.12 16.75 -11.54
C ILE A 123 2.46 18.23 -11.68
N ASN A 124 1.66 19.03 -10.99
CA ASN A 124 1.79 20.47 -10.90
C ASN A 124 1.88 20.84 -9.43
N GLY A 125 2.80 21.72 -9.07
CA GLY A 125 2.86 22.20 -7.71
C GLY A 125 3.51 23.57 -7.57
N SER A 126 3.22 24.21 -6.46
CA SER A 126 3.86 25.42 -5.99
C SER A 126 4.47 25.19 -4.62
N PHE A 127 5.61 25.82 -4.38
CA PHE A 127 6.22 25.93 -3.07
C PHE A 127 6.34 27.41 -2.71
N GLY A 128 5.57 27.85 -1.72
CA GLY A 128 5.29 29.25 -1.42
C GLY A 128 4.72 30.00 -2.63
N ASN A 129 5.00 31.31 -2.71
CA ASN A 129 4.51 32.18 -3.77
C ASN A 129 5.46 32.32 -4.98
N ALA A 130 6.63 31.67 -4.96
CA ALA A 130 7.74 31.98 -5.86
C ALA A 130 8.20 30.82 -6.75
N ILE A 131 7.99 29.56 -6.33
CA ILE A 131 8.50 28.39 -7.06
C ILE A 131 7.31 27.60 -7.58
N TYR A 132 7.24 27.44 -8.90
CA TYR A 132 6.28 26.59 -9.59
C TYR A 132 7.02 25.44 -10.26
N ALA A 133 6.56 24.22 -10.01
CA ALA A 133 7.05 23.01 -10.63
C ALA A 133 5.95 22.39 -11.48
N TYR A 134 6.30 22.05 -12.71
CA TYR A 134 5.47 21.29 -13.62
C TYR A 134 6.29 20.11 -14.11
N GLY A 135 5.68 18.93 -14.14
CA GLY A 135 6.30 17.76 -14.74
C GLY A 135 5.24 16.83 -15.30
N LYS A 136 5.49 16.37 -16.52
CA LYS A 136 4.68 15.36 -17.19
C LYS A 136 5.57 14.43 -17.97
N GLY A 137 5.40 13.13 -17.78
CA GLY A 137 6.17 12.15 -18.53
C GLY A 137 6.10 10.74 -17.97
N PRO A 138 6.80 9.80 -18.62
CA PRO A 138 6.97 8.46 -18.10
C PRO A 138 7.93 8.47 -16.91
N PHE A 139 7.74 7.51 -16.01
CA PHE A 139 8.66 7.17 -14.93
C PHE A 139 8.85 5.65 -14.86
#